data_AF-A0A1H8NFR9-F1
#
_entry.id   AF-A0A1H8NFR9-F1
#
_cell.length_a   1.000
_cell.length_b   1.000
_cell.length_c   1.000
_cell.angle_alpha   90.00
_cell.angle_beta   90.00
_cell.angle_gamma   90.00
#
_symmetry.space_group_name_H-M   'P 1'
#
loop_
_entity.id
_entity.type
_entity.pdbx_description
1 polymer ?
#
loop_
_entity_poly.entity_id
_entity_poly.type
_entity_poly.pdbx_seq_one_letter_code
_entity_poly.pdbx_strand_id
1 'polypeptide(L)'
;MDTGVHFARNRLKDVVAVAACAALLTACSSSSTSYQAAALQASDGGDQKKAISLAKKEVERFSDKCSLSARLECGTLALAYGALAGYQILDRNRAAGEGSFIQAKGALSLTDPKIRASAAGIVYRDVSEAFWQAGDQARAIAVFKEGRAAGGDEYLFMSSAAKAAEQQPRAPASVLD
;
A
#
# COMPACT_ATOMS: atom_id res chain seq x y z
N MET A 1 54.46 31.33 47.89
CA MET A 1 54.16 31.81 46.53
C MET A 1 52.76 31.37 46.18
N ASP A 2 51.94 32.38 45.89
CA ASP A 2 50.71 32.44 45.10
C ASP A 2 49.45 31.60 45.39
N THR A 3 48.39 32.40 45.43
CA THR A 3 46.93 32.20 45.47
C THR A 3 46.35 31.53 44.23
N GLY A 4 45.17 30.90 44.36
CA GLY A 4 44.14 31.01 43.32
C GLY A 4 43.30 29.76 42.99
N VAL A 5 42.10 29.70 43.58
CA VAL A 5 40.79 29.38 42.98
C VAL A 5 40.73 28.43 41.74
N HIS A 6 39.97 27.32 41.83
CA HIS A 6 38.70 27.12 41.10
C HIS A 6 38.21 25.66 41.10
N PHE A 7 36.99 25.55 41.62
CA PHE A 7 35.95 24.55 41.38
C PHE A 7 36.04 23.80 40.04
N ALA A 8 36.15 22.47 40.07
CA ALA A 8 35.72 21.63 38.95
C ALA A 8 35.19 20.29 39.50
N ARG A 9 33.87 20.27 39.68
CA ARG A 9 33.04 19.07 39.82
C ARG A 9 33.51 17.98 38.86
N ASN A 10 33.76 16.78 39.38
CA ASN A 10 33.68 15.54 38.63
C ASN A 10 32.27 15.41 38.01
N ARG A 11 32.09 15.89 36.78
CA ARG A 11 30.98 15.56 35.90
C ARG A 11 31.44 15.58 34.44
N LEU A 12 32.18 14.54 34.05
CA LEU A 12 32.03 13.95 32.72
C LEU A 12 31.61 12.50 32.91
N LYS A 13 30.31 12.32 33.17
CA LYS A 13 29.57 11.17 32.68
C LYS A 13 28.94 11.61 31.36
N ASP A 14 29.80 11.83 30.37
CA ASP A 14 29.37 11.68 28.98
C ASP A 14 29.42 10.18 28.66
N VAL A 15 28.58 9.76 27.72
CA VAL A 15 28.30 8.36 27.34
C VAL A 15 27.20 7.72 28.18
N VAL A 16 25.94 8.02 27.86
CA VAL A 16 25.04 7.18 27.05
C VAL A 16 23.67 7.87 27.09
N ALA A 17 23.44 8.78 26.14
CA ALA A 17 22.12 9.28 25.83
C ALA A 17 21.99 9.18 24.31
N VAL A 18 21.50 8.03 23.82
CA VAL A 18 20.55 7.84 22.70
C VAL A 18 20.37 6.33 22.59
N ALA A 19 19.42 5.78 23.35
CA ALA A 19 18.90 4.43 23.10
C ALA A 19 17.45 4.36 23.60
N ALA A 20 16.61 5.28 23.13
CA ALA A 20 15.18 5.30 23.45
C ALA A 20 14.30 5.50 22.20
N CYS A 21 14.79 5.19 21.01
CA CYS A 21 13.96 5.12 19.79
C CYS A 21 13.94 3.73 19.12
N ALA A 22 14.65 2.72 19.67
CA ALA A 22 14.63 1.37 19.12
C ALA A 22 13.47 0.50 19.65
N ALA A 23 12.82 0.90 20.76
CA ALA A 23 11.76 0.11 21.39
C ALA A 23 10.36 0.33 20.79
N LEU A 24 10.17 1.34 19.92
CA LEU A 24 8.88 1.60 19.26
C LEU A 24 8.73 0.88 17.90
N LEU A 25 9.80 0.29 17.36
CA LEU A 25 9.72 -0.50 16.13
C LEU A 25 9.43 -1.98 16.38
N THR A 26 9.54 -2.46 17.61
CA THR A 26 9.31 -3.88 17.95
C THR A 26 7.86 -4.22 18.29
N ALA A 27 6.97 -3.22 18.40
CA ALA A 27 5.55 -3.43 18.68
C ALA A 27 4.70 -3.71 17.42
N CYS A 28 5.23 -3.50 16.21
CA CYS A 28 4.56 -3.88 14.96
C CYS A 28 4.95 -5.28 14.46
N SER A 29 5.82 -6.00 15.19
CA SER A 29 6.28 -7.36 14.86
C SER A 29 5.47 -8.45 15.57
N SER A 30 4.15 -8.26 15.72
CA SER A 30 3.26 -9.33 16.20
C SER A 30 3.08 -10.41 15.13
N SER A 31 4.09 -11.28 15.03
CA SER A 31 3.97 -12.74 14.99
C SER A 31 2.87 -13.36 14.10
N SER A 32 2.96 -13.09 12.79
CA SER A 32 3.10 -14.12 11.76
C SER A 32 3.82 -13.45 10.61
N THR A 33 4.89 -14.03 10.07
CA THR A 33 5.54 -13.50 8.87
C THR A 33 4.49 -13.53 7.76
N SER A 34 3.77 -12.42 7.55
CA SER A 34 2.72 -12.35 6.53
C SER A 34 3.39 -12.62 5.19
N TYR A 35 2.76 -13.45 4.35
CA TYR A 35 3.33 -13.73 3.04
C TYR A 35 3.44 -12.42 2.25
N GLN A 36 2.62 -11.42 2.58
CA GLN A 36 2.63 -10.08 2.02
C GLN A 36 3.96 -9.33 2.19
N ALA A 37 4.59 -9.34 3.36
CA ALA A 37 5.88 -8.66 3.54
C ALA A 37 6.98 -9.31 2.69
N ALA A 38 6.99 -10.65 2.65
CA ALA A 38 7.93 -11.39 1.81
C ALA A 38 7.65 -11.23 0.31
N ALA A 39 6.37 -11.10 -0.08
CA ALA A 39 5.95 -10.85 -1.46
C ALA A 39 6.41 -9.47 -1.94
N LEU A 40 6.25 -8.45 -1.09
CA LEU A 40 6.72 -7.10 -1.36
C LEU A 40 8.23 -7.08 -1.56
N GLN A 41 8.99 -7.68 -0.63
CA GLN A 41 10.45 -7.76 -0.76
C GLN A 41 10.89 -8.50 -2.03
N ALA A 42 10.18 -9.57 -2.41
CA ALA A 42 10.47 -10.28 -3.66
C ALA A 42 10.19 -9.41 -4.89
N SER A 43 9.08 -8.68 -4.91
CA SER A 43 8.72 -7.76 -6.00
C SER A 43 9.71 -6.61 -6.12
N ASP A 44 10.10 -5.99 -5.01
CA ASP A 44 11.10 -4.91 -4.98
C ASP A 44 12.47 -5.39 -5.50
N GLY A 45 12.80 -6.66 -5.25
CA GLY A 45 13.98 -7.32 -5.82
C GLY A 45 13.83 -7.79 -7.27
N GLY A 46 12.67 -7.57 -7.90
CA GLY A 46 12.36 -7.98 -9.28
C GLY A 46 11.92 -9.45 -9.45
N ASP A 47 11.83 -10.23 -8.37
CA ASP A 47 11.39 -11.62 -8.40
C ASP A 47 9.85 -11.71 -8.33
N GLN A 48 9.21 -11.33 -9.44
CA GLN A 48 7.75 -11.31 -9.52
C GLN A 48 7.12 -12.69 -9.39
N LYS A 49 7.79 -13.75 -9.85
CA LYS A 49 7.29 -15.13 -9.71
C LYS A 49 7.20 -15.54 -8.24
N LYS A 50 8.20 -15.22 -7.44
CA LYS A 50 8.17 -15.45 -5.98
C LYS A 50 7.13 -14.55 -5.30
N ALA A 51 7.04 -13.28 -5.69
CA ALA A 51 6.04 -12.35 -5.17
C ALA A 51 4.61 -12.89 -5.40
N ILE A 52 4.30 -13.34 -6.62
CA ILE A 52 3.03 -13.96 -6.99
C ILE A 52 2.76 -15.22 -6.16
N SER A 53 3.74 -16.11 -6.02
CA SER A 53 3.60 -17.34 -5.23
C SER A 53 3.26 -17.06 -3.77
N LEU A 54 3.89 -16.06 -3.17
CA LEU A 54 3.62 -15.63 -1.80
C LEU A 54 2.27 -14.91 -1.68
N ALA A 55 1.94 -14.02 -2.60
CA ALA A 55 0.66 -13.32 -2.61
C ALA A 55 -0.54 -14.27 -2.74
N LYS A 56 -0.42 -15.36 -3.52
CA LYS A 56 -1.45 -16.41 -3.59
C LYS A 56 -1.71 -17.07 -2.23
N LYS A 57 -0.66 -17.33 -1.44
CA LYS A 57 -0.80 -17.89 -0.08
C LYS A 57 -1.53 -16.91 0.86
N GLU A 58 -1.28 -15.61 0.71
CA GLU A 58 -2.02 -14.59 1.48
C GLU A 58 -3.51 -14.56 1.08
N VAL A 59 -3.81 -14.63 -0.22
CA VAL A 59 -5.20 -14.74 -0.71
C VAL A 59 -5.88 -15.99 -0.12
N GLU A 60 -5.23 -17.15 -0.18
CA GLU A 60 -5.77 -18.40 0.38
C GLU A 60 -6.06 -18.28 1.88
N ARG A 61 -5.20 -17.60 2.64
CA ARG A 61 -5.33 -17.39 4.09
C ARG A 61 -6.58 -16.61 4.51
N PHE A 62 -7.14 -15.79 3.63
CA PHE A 62 -8.29 -14.93 3.91
C PHE A 62 -9.55 -15.30 3.11
N SER A 63 -9.42 -16.17 2.11
CA SER A 63 -10.53 -16.50 1.20
C SER A 63 -11.71 -17.15 1.91
N ASP A 64 -11.46 -18.00 2.91
CA ASP A 64 -12.48 -18.66 3.72
C ASP A 64 -13.02 -17.80 4.87
N LYS A 65 -12.34 -16.69 5.19
CA LYS A 65 -12.70 -15.78 6.29
C LYS A 65 -13.57 -14.62 5.84
N CYS A 66 -13.49 -14.20 4.59
CA CYS A 66 -14.36 -13.16 4.06
C CYS A 66 -15.81 -13.66 4.00
N SER A 67 -16.69 -13.03 4.76
CA SER A 67 -18.13 -13.32 4.77
C SER A 67 -18.94 -12.08 5.16
N LEU A 68 -20.27 -12.14 4.99
CA LEU A 68 -21.17 -11.06 5.39
C LEU A 68 -21.10 -10.73 6.90
N SER A 69 -20.74 -11.71 7.73
CA SER A 69 -20.53 -11.59 9.17
C SER A 69 -19.10 -11.21 9.57
N ALA A 70 -18.12 -11.35 8.66
CA ALA A 70 -16.70 -11.04 8.89
C ALA A 70 -16.20 -10.06 7.83
N ARG A 71 -16.84 -8.89 7.75
CA ARG A 71 -16.59 -7.89 6.69
C ARG A 71 -15.21 -7.24 6.75
N LEU A 72 -14.55 -7.24 7.90
CA LEU A 72 -13.16 -6.76 8.03
C LEU A 72 -12.20 -7.66 7.24
N GLU A 73 -12.39 -8.99 7.30
CA GLU A 73 -11.58 -9.97 6.58
C GLU A 73 -11.75 -9.83 5.06
N CYS A 74 -12.91 -9.38 4.59
CA CYS A 74 -13.10 -9.03 3.19
C CYS A 74 -12.25 -7.82 2.75
N GLY A 75 -12.01 -6.87 3.64
CA GLY A 75 -11.07 -5.77 3.41
C GLY A 75 -9.65 -6.28 3.24
N THR A 76 -9.21 -7.18 4.11
CA THR A 76 -7.89 -7.81 4.01
C THR A 76 -7.76 -8.68 2.75
N LEU A 77 -8.78 -9.45 2.41
CA LEU A 77 -8.83 -10.24 1.18
C LEU A 77 -8.76 -9.36 -0.07
N ALA A 78 -9.46 -8.22 -0.07
CA ALA A 78 -9.37 -7.25 -1.15
C ALA A 78 -7.95 -6.72 -1.35
N LEU A 79 -7.25 -6.38 -0.25
CA LEU A 79 -5.85 -5.95 -0.28
C LEU A 79 -4.94 -7.05 -0.82
N ALA A 80 -5.14 -8.31 -0.39
CA ALA A 80 -4.37 -9.45 -0.88
C ALA A 80 -4.55 -9.67 -2.38
N TYR A 81 -5.79 -9.62 -2.88
CA TYR A 81 -6.06 -9.69 -4.33
C TYR A 81 -5.49 -8.49 -5.10
N GLY A 82 -5.54 -7.28 -4.53
CA GLY A 82 -4.94 -6.09 -5.13
C GLY A 82 -3.42 -6.21 -5.29
N ALA A 83 -2.73 -6.70 -4.26
CA ALA A 83 -1.29 -6.98 -4.32
C ALA A 83 -0.97 -8.07 -5.34
N LEU A 84 -1.72 -9.19 -5.34
CA LEU A 84 -1.56 -10.26 -6.33
C LEU A 84 -1.75 -9.73 -7.76
N ALA A 85 -2.76 -8.88 -7.98
CA ALA A 85 -2.99 -8.24 -9.27
C ALA A 85 -1.78 -7.39 -9.69
N GLY A 86 -1.25 -6.57 -8.78
CA GLY A 86 -0.06 -5.75 -9.02
C GLY A 86 1.14 -6.60 -9.47
N TYR A 87 1.49 -7.65 -8.72
CA TYR A 87 2.62 -8.52 -9.07
C TYR A 87 2.42 -9.24 -10.41
N GLN A 88 1.20 -9.68 -10.73
CA GLN A 88 0.89 -10.30 -12.03
C GLN A 88 1.02 -9.32 -13.19
N ILE A 89 0.63 -8.07 -13.01
CA ILE A 89 0.81 -7.01 -14.02
C ILE A 89 2.30 -6.74 -14.25
N LEU A 90 3.08 -6.65 -13.18
CA LEU A 90 4.54 -6.45 -13.25
C LEU A 90 5.26 -7.66 -13.90
N ASP A 91 4.76 -8.88 -13.71
CA ASP A 91 5.20 -10.11 -14.40
C ASP A 91 4.72 -10.20 -15.86
N ARG A 92 4.18 -9.10 -16.43
CA ARG A 92 3.64 -9.03 -17.80
C ARG A 92 2.44 -9.95 -18.05
N ASN A 93 1.80 -10.46 -17.01
CA ASN A 93 0.59 -11.25 -17.10
C ASN A 93 -0.66 -10.39 -16.83
N ARG A 94 -0.97 -9.53 -17.79
CA ARG A 94 -2.12 -8.61 -17.75
C ARG A 94 -3.43 -9.34 -17.44
N ALA A 95 -3.70 -10.46 -18.11
CA ALA A 95 -4.96 -11.18 -17.98
C ALA A 95 -5.16 -11.72 -16.55
N ALA A 96 -4.12 -12.30 -15.96
CA ALA A 96 -4.17 -12.73 -14.56
C ALA A 96 -4.34 -11.54 -13.62
N GLY A 97 -3.61 -10.45 -13.86
CA GLY A 97 -3.70 -9.22 -13.08
C GLY A 97 -5.10 -8.63 -13.03
N GLU A 98 -5.76 -8.47 -14.18
CA GLU A 98 -7.16 -8.03 -14.26
C GLU A 98 -8.10 -9.01 -13.57
N GLY A 99 -7.88 -10.32 -13.72
CA GLY A 99 -8.65 -11.35 -13.02
C GLY A 99 -8.59 -11.21 -11.51
N SER A 100 -7.39 -11.06 -10.94
CA SER A 100 -7.21 -10.83 -9.50
C SER A 100 -7.80 -9.48 -9.07
N PHE A 101 -7.70 -8.45 -9.90
CA PHE A 101 -8.28 -7.14 -9.58
C PHE A 101 -9.82 -7.18 -9.57
N ILE A 102 -10.46 -7.95 -10.45
CA ILE A 102 -11.89 -8.22 -10.40
C ILE A 102 -12.27 -8.88 -9.07
N GLN A 103 -11.48 -9.86 -8.60
CA GLN A 103 -11.70 -10.49 -7.29
C GLN A 103 -11.52 -9.49 -6.14
N ALA A 104 -10.53 -8.60 -6.21
CA ALA A 104 -10.35 -7.51 -5.24
C ALA A 104 -11.59 -6.63 -5.15
N LYS A 105 -12.16 -6.23 -6.30
CA LYS A 105 -13.40 -5.44 -6.36
C LYS A 105 -14.59 -6.20 -5.76
N GLY A 106 -14.68 -7.51 -6.01
CA GLY A 106 -15.66 -8.39 -5.38
C GLY A 106 -15.56 -8.37 -3.85
N ALA A 107 -14.35 -8.57 -3.31
CA ALA A 107 -14.11 -8.52 -1.87
C ALA A 107 -14.41 -7.12 -1.27
N LEU A 108 -14.02 -6.03 -1.95
CA LEU A 108 -14.34 -4.66 -1.55
C LEU A 108 -15.84 -4.41 -1.39
N SER A 109 -16.67 -5.03 -2.23
CA SER A 109 -18.12 -4.88 -2.14
C SER A 109 -18.70 -5.44 -0.84
N LEU A 110 -18.02 -6.42 -0.24
CA LEU A 110 -18.38 -7.08 1.01
C LEU A 110 -17.70 -6.45 2.24
N THR A 111 -16.64 -5.66 2.03
CA THR A 111 -15.89 -4.95 3.07
C THR A 111 -16.78 -4.02 3.89
N ASP A 112 -16.49 -3.90 5.20
CA ASP A 112 -17.19 -3.00 6.11
C ASP A 112 -17.18 -1.56 5.53
N PRO A 113 -18.36 -0.93 5.37
CA PRO A 113 -18.47 0.42 4.83
C PRO A 113 -17.53 1.44 5.49
N LYS A 114 -17.23 1.29 6.79
CA LYS A 114 -16.35 2.21 7.54
C LYS A 114 -14.90 2.19 7.07
N ILE A 115 -14.42 1.08 6.51
CA ILE A 115 -13.03 0.94 6.04
C ILE A 115 -12.93 0.76 4.52
N ARG A 116 -14.07 0.65 3.83
CA ARG A 116 -14.14 0.35 2.40
C ARG A 116 -13.41 1.38 1.55
N ALA A 117 -13.61 2.67 1.83
CA ALA A 117 -12.98 3.74 1.08
C ALA A 117 -11.44 3.67 1.16
N SER A 118 -10.90 3.42 2.36
CA SER A 118 -9.46 3.26 2.57
C SER A 118 -8.91 2.02 1.89
N ALA A 119 -9.59 0.88 2.00
CA ALA A 119 -9.18 -0.36 1.34
C ALA A 119 -9.22 -0.20 -0.19
N ALA A 120 -10.27 0.42 -0.73
CA ALA A 120 -10.37 0.73 -2.15
C ALA A 120 -9.21 1.64 -2.58
N GLY A 121 -8.98 2.72 -1.84
CA GLY A 121 -7.87 3.64 -2.08
C GLY A 121 -6.53 2.94 -2.29
N ILE A 122 -6.16 2.03 -1.39
CA ILE A 122 -4.92 1.25 -1.49
C ILE A 122 -4.95 0.32 -2.71
N VAL A 123 -5.99 -0.49 -2.87
CA VAL A 123 -6.11 -1.47 -3.98
C VAL A 123 -5.99 -0.77 -5.34
N TYR A 124 -6.77 0.29 -5.55
CA TYR A 124 -6.80 1.00 -6.83
C TYR A 124 -5.49 1.76 -7.07
N ARG A 125 -4.86 2.34 -6.03
CA ARG A 125 -3.54 2.99 -6.15
C ARG A 125 -2.49 1.99 -6.64
N ASP A 126 -2.39 0.85 -5.96
CA ASP A 126 -1.33 -0.13 -6.22
C ASP A 126 -1.49 -0.79 -7.59
N VAL A 127 -2.73 -1.13 -7.98
CA VAL A 127 -3.02 -1.69 -9.31
C VAL A 127 -2.80 -0.65 -10.41
N SER A 128 -3.21 0.60 -10.20
CA SER A 128 -2.95 1.70 -11.13
C SER A 128 -1.45 1.88 -11.34
N GLU A 129 -0.66 1.87 -10.26
CA GLU A 129 0.78 2.03 -10.32
C GLU A 129 1.45 0.85 -11.03
N ALA A 130 1.00 -0.39 -10.79
CA ALA A 130 1.51 -1.56 -11.49
C ALA A 130 1.30 -1.46 -13.01
N PHE A 131 0.12 -1.02 -13.47
CA PHE A 131 -0.11 -0.78 -14.90
C PHE A 131 0.77 0.31 -15.46
N TRP A 132 0.99 1.38 -14.70
CA TRP A 132 1.87 2.48 -15.09
C TRP A 132 3.30 1.99 -15.31
N GLN A 133 3.84 1.25 -14.35
CA GLN A 133 5.18 0.66 -14.43
C GLN A 133 5.31 -0.39 -15.54
N ALA A 134 4.24 -1.14 -15.81
CA ALA A 134 4.17 -2.04 -16.96
C ALA A 134 4.07 -1.29 -18.32
N GLY A 135 3.93 0.03 -18.32
CA GLY A 135 3.85 0.85 -19.54
C GLY A 135 2.45 0.96 -20.15
N ASP A 136 1.41 0.44 -19.50
CA ASP A 136 0.02 0.71 -19.90
C ASP A 136 -0.56 1.88 -19.11
N GLN A 137 -0.16 3.08 -19.53
CA GLN A 137 -0.60 4.32 -18.91
C GLN A 137 -2.10 4.57 -19.09
N ALA A 138 -2.68 4.13 -20.22
CA ALA A 138 -4.11 4.30 -20.49
C ALA A 138 -4.94 3.50 -19.48
N ARG A 139 -4.56 2.25 -19.21
CA ARG A 139 -5.23 1.43 -18.19
C ARG A 139 -4.93 1.93 -16.78
N ALA A 140 -3.71 2.36 -16.47
CA ALA A 140 -3.38 2.97 -15.18
C ALA A 140 -4.32 4.15 -14.86
N ILE A 141 -4.49 5.09 -15.80
CA ILE A 141 -5.41 6.24 -15.64
C ILE A 141 -6.87 5.77 -15.48
N ALA A 142 -7.30 4.75 -16.21
CA ALA A 142 -8.65 4.19 -16.05
C ALA A 142 -8.86 3.61 -14.64
N VAL A 143 -7.91 2.81 -14.14
CA VAL A 143 -7.96 2.24 -12.78
C VAL A 143 -7.95 3.34 -11.72
N PHE A 144 -7.12 4.37 -11.88
CA PHE A 144 -7.14 5.54 -11.00
C PHE A 144 -8.53 6.21 -10.97
N LYS A 145 -9.16 6.42 -12.13
CA LYS A 145 -10.51 7.00 -12.22
C LYS A 145 -11.58 6.09 -11.59
N GLU A 146 -11.50 4.77 -11.78
CA GLU A 146 -12.37 3.81 -11.09
C GLU A 146 -12.21 3.92 -9.56
N GLY A 147 -10.98 4.06 -9.07
CA GLY A 147 -10.70 4.19 -7.63
C GLY A 147 -11.27 5.46 -7.01
N ARG A 148 -11.20 6.58 -7.74
CA ARG A 148 -11.85 7.83 -7.32
C ARG A 148 -13.36 7.67 -7.21
N ALA A 149 -13.98 7.06 -8.21
CA ALA A 149 -15.42 6.77 -8.19
C ALA A 149 -15.82 5.82 -7.04
N ALA A 150 -14.89 4.97 -6.57
CA ALA A 150 -15.08 4.11 -5.40
C ALA A 150 -14.87 4.83 -4.05
N GLY A 151 -14.60 6.13 -4.04
CA GLY A 151 -14.37 6.94 -2.84
C GLY A 151 -12.96 6.86 -2.26
N GLY A 152 -11.98 6.36 -3.04
CA GLY A 152 -10.60 6.19 -2.60
C GLY A 152 -9.70 7.44 -2.74
N ASP A 153 -10.28 8.61 -3.02
CA ASP A 153 -9.57 9.83 -3.44
C ASP A 153 -8.37 10.20 -2.54
N GLU A 154 -8.55 10.16 -1.22
CA GLU A 154 -7.52 10.52 -0.23
C GLU A 154 -6.28 9.61 -0.27
N TYR A 155 -6.37 8.43 -0.87
CA TYR A 155 -5.29 7.44 -0.91
C TYR A 155 -4.65 7.32 -2.29
N LEU A 156 -5.29 7.88 -3.33
CA LEU A 156 -4.87 7.72 -4.72
C LEU A 156 -3.86 8.77 -5.18
N PHE A 157 -3.74 9.91 -4.47
CA PHE A 157 -2.91 11.06 -4.87
C PHE A 157 -1.43 10.73 -5.06
N MET A 158 -0.93 9.66 -4.43
CA MET A 158 0.46 9.23 -4.55
C MET A 158 0.76 8.45 -5.84
N SER A 159 -0.25 8.01 -6.60
CA SER A 159 -0.03 7.25 -7.84
C SER A 159 0.52 8.11 -8.97
N SER A 160 1.31 7.50 -9.86
CA SER A 160 1.80 8.19 -11.06
C SER A 160 0.66 8.67 -11.97
N ALA A 161 -0.44 7.91 -12.02
CA ALA A 161 -1.65 8.27 -12.75
C ALA A 161 -2.34 9.53 -12.18
N ALA A 162 -2.23 9.80 -10.86
CA ALA A 162 -2.76 11.03 -10.27
C ALA A 162 -2.06 12.27 -10.84
N LYS A 163 -0.73 12.26 -10.89
CA LYS A 163 0.07 13.35 -11.49
C LYS A 163 -0.28 13.57 -12.95
N ALA A 164 -0.44 12.49 -13.71
CA ALA A 164 -0.84 12.57 -15.12
C ALA A 164 -2.28 13.13 -15.27
N ALA A 165 -3.20 12.77 -14.38
CA ALA A 165 -4.57 13.29 -14.38
C ALA A 165 -4.65 14.77 -13.98
N GLU A 166 -3.77 15.26 -13.10
CA GLU A 166 -3.67 16.68 -12.73
C GLU A 166 -3.12 17.56 -13.87
N GLN A 167 -2.27 16.99 -14.72
CA GLN A 167 -1.71 17.66 -15.90
C GLN A 167 -2.70 17.76 -17.07
N GLN A 168 -3.79 16.98 -17.07
CA GLN A 168 -4.87 17.16 -18.04
C GLN A 168 -5.56 18.50 -17.73
N PRO A 169 -5.68 19.43 -18.70
CA PRO A 169 -6.38 20.69 -18.49
C PRO A 169 -7.77 20.40 -17.92
N ARG A 170 -8.06 20.95 -16.74
CA ARG A 170 -9.45 21.06 -16.29
C ARG A 170 -10.17 21.82 -17.38
N ALA A 171 -11.08 21.15 -18.11
CA ALA A 171 -11.90 21.81 -19.11
C ALA A 171 -12.50 23.07 -18.46
N PRO A 172 -12.37 24.25 -19.07
CA PRO A 172 -12.96 25.45 -18.50
C PRO A 172 -14.44 25.18 -18.30
N ALA A 173 -14.94 25.47 -17.10
CA ALA A 173 -16.36 25.51 -16.85
C ALA A 173 -16.97 26.39 -17.94
N SER A 174 -17.87 25.81 -18.74
CA SER A 174 -18.66 26.55 -19.70
C SER A 174 -19.32 27.71 -18.97
N VAL A 175 -18.83 28.91 -19.21
CA VAL A 175 -19.55 30.14 -18.91
C VAL A 175 -20.78 30.07 -19.80
N LEU A 176 -21.93 29.76 -19.19
CA LEU A 176 -23.22 29.97 -19.81
C LEU A 176 -23.42 31.49 -19.86
N ASP A 177 -23.39 32.04 -21.07
CA ASP A 177 -23.95 33.35 -21.41
C ASP A 177 -25.47 33.35 -21.22
#